data_AF-A0A9D4WRB3-F1
#
_entry.id   AF-A0A9D4WRB3-F1
#
_cell.length_a   1.000
_cell.length_b   1.000
_cell.length_c   1.000
_cell.angle_alpha   90.00
_cell.angle_beta   90.00
_cell.angle_gamma   90.00
#
_symmetry.space_group_name_H-M   'P 1'
#
loop_
_entity.id
_entity.type
_entity.pdbx_description
1 polymer ?
#
loop_
_entity_poly.entity_id
_entity_poly.type
_entity_poly.pdbx_seq_one_letter_code
_entity_poly.pdbx_strand_id
1 'polypeptide(L)'
;MLLMVTYNIFLILLLILAIVTCLALKMTLSSKKTGNYTLRATLYGVELKDKLASSLLVVPLLPWQEVTPQLFARLSSHPEQLIRKQLEGLLIMLAKNSPCSIVYPTLVDVNAYEEKPSEELHHVLGCLRELYPRLVQDVQLMINELGNVTVLWEELWLGTLQDLHTDVMRRINVLKEEAARIAKNAALSHNEKRRINSARYSAMMAPIDVALKRRLASTSRKPETPHEAWFQEEYKDQLKSAIVSFKNSSICRKNNRDSNNILQHQ
;
A
#
# COMPACT_ATOMS: atom_id res chain seq x y z
N MET A 1 -13.90 23.01 -10.33
CA MET A 1 -13.38 21.66 -10.65
C MET A 1 -12.84 20.93 -9.43
N LEU A 2 -11.97 21.51 -8.58
CA LEU A 2 -11.52 20.90 -7.33
C LEU A 2 -12.64 20.48 -6.36
N LEU A 3 -13.75 21.25 -6.27
CA LEU A 3 -14.89 20.90 -5.40
C LEU A 3 -15.66 19.64 -5.87
N MET A 4 -15.69 19.38 -7.18
CA MET A 4 -16.40 18.22 -7.74
C MET A 4 -15.58 16.92 -7.61
N VAL A 5 -14.25 17.04 -7.68
CA VAL A 5 -13.32 15.93 -7.48
C VAL A 5 -13.26 15.53 -6.00
N THR A 6 -13.16 16.51 -5.10
CA THR A 6 -13.20 16.26 -3.66
C THR A 6 -14.54 15.69 -3.20
N TYR A 7 -15.66 16.14 -3.77
CA TYR A 7 -16.98 15.58 -3.45
C TYR A 7 -17.14 14.13 -3.91
N ASN A 8 -16.69 13.78 -5.12
CA ASN A 8 -16.76 12.40 -5.61
C ASN A 8 -15.85 11.47 -4.82
N ILE A 9 -14.62 11.89 -4.51
CA ILE A 9 -13.68 11.11 -3.68
C ILE A 9 -14.25 10.94 -2.27
N PHE A 10 -14.82 11.99 -1.68
CA PHE A 10 -15.45 11.93 -0.36
C PHE A 10 -16.68 11.02 -0.35
N LEU A 11 -17.49 11.03 -1.42
CA LEU A 11 -18.65 10.15 -1.57
C LEU A 11 -18.23 8.69 -1.74
N ILE A 12 -17.16 8.42 -2.50
CA ILE A 12 -16.58 7.08 -2.67
C ILE A 12 -15.96 6.58 -1.36
N LEU A 13 -15.21 7.42 -0.64
CA LEU A 13 -14.68 7.10 0.69
C LEU A 13 -15.79 6.88 1.71
N LEU A 14 -16.88 7.66 1.68
CA LEU A 14 -18.06 7.42 2.50
C LEU A 14 -18.75 6.12 2.14
N LEU A 15 -18.83 5.78 0.85
CA LEU A 15 -19.43 4.52 0.40
C LEU A 15 -18.58 3.33 0.85
N ILE A 16 -17.26 3.41 0.68
CA ILE A 16 -16.31 2.38 1.12
C ILE A 16 -16.33 2.28 2.65
N LEU A 17 -16.31 3.41 3.37
CA LEU A 17 -16.37 3.43 4.83
C LEU A 17 -17.71 2.90 5.32
N ALA A 18 -18.83 3.22 4.67
CA ALA A 18 -20.16 2.69 4.97
C ALA A 18 -20.25 1.19 4.67
N ILE A 19 -19.64 0.71 3.58
CA ILE A 19 -19.55 -0.72 3.25
C ILE A 19 -18.68 -1.44 4.29
N VAL A 20 -17.52 -0.90 4.63
CA VAL A 20 -16.60 -1.46 5.63
C VAL A 20 -17.19 -1.42 7.03
N THR A 21 -17.87 -0.34 7.43
CA THR A 21 -18.54 -0.25 8.73
C THR A 21 -19.81 -1.09 8.77
N CYS A 22 -20.58 -1.21 7.69
CA CYS A 22 -21.74 -2.10 7.62
C CYS A 22 -21.30 -3.57 7.63
N LEU A 23 -20.21 -3.92 6.93
CA LEU A 23 -19.55 -5.21 7.03
C LEU A 23 -19.04 -5.46 8.46
N ALA A 24 -18.31 -4.52 9.06
CA ALA A 24 -17.79 -4.63 10.42
C ALA A 24 -18.92 -4.71 11.48
N LEU A 25 -20.02 -3.98 11.29
CA LEU A 25 -21.18 -4.01 12.18
C LEU A 25 -21.95 -5.33 12.03
N LYS A 26 -22.09 -5.84 10.81
CA LYS A 26 -22.67 -7.17 10.54
C LYS A 26 -21.78 -8.30 11.08
N MET A 27 -20.46 -8.14 11.01
CA MET A 27 -19.46 -9.03 11.61
C MET A 27 -19.47 -8.99 13.15
N THR A 28 -19.69 -7.83 13.77
CA THR A 28 -19.77 -7.70 15.24
C THR A 28 -21.14 -8.08 15.81
N LEU A 29 -22.22 -7.98 15.04
CA LEU A 29 -23.56 -8.44 15.41
C LEU A 29 -23.72 -9.96 15.27
N SER A 30 -23.08 -10.60 14.27
CA SER A 30 -23.13 -12.06 14.10
C SER A 30 -22.19 -12.82 15.07
N SER A 31 -21.10 -12.21 15.52
CA SER A 31 -20.05 -12.90 16.30
C SER A 31 -20.39 -13.25 17.76
N LYS A 32 -21.49 -12.75 18.32
CA LYS A 32 -21.69 -12.83 19.78
C LYS A 32 -22.12 -14.18 20.34
N LYS A 33 -22.49 -15.20 19.52
CA LYS A 33 -22.90 -16.50 20.09
C LYS A 33 -22.37 -17.77 19.41
N THR A 34 -21.97 -17.74 18.14
CA THR A 34 -21.68 -19.01 17.40
C THR A 34 -20.23 -19.14 16.92
N GLY A 35 -19.59 -18.05 16.48
CA GLY A 35 -18.20 -18.08 15.96
C GLY A 35 -17.12 -18.45 16.99
N ASN A 36 -17.41 -18.28 18.29
CA ASN A 36 -16.45 -18.54 19.37
C ASN A 36 -16.16 -20.04 19.58
N TYR A 37 -17.07 -20.93 19.18
CA TYR A 37 -16.86 -22.38 19.26
C TYR A 37 -16.10 -22.92 18.04
N THR A 38 -16.39 -22.39 16.85
CA THR A 38 -15.73 -22.77 15.59
C THR A 38 -14.25 -22.36 15.56
N LEU A 39 -13.91 -21.18 16.10
CA LEU A 39 -12.52 -20.70 16.23
C LEU A 39 -11.73 -21.47 17.30
N ARG A 40 -12.36 -21.96 18.38
CA ARG A 40 -11.68 -22.77 19.40
C ARG A 40 -11.33 -24.17 18.89
N ALA A 41 -12.15 -24.75 18.01
CA ALA A 41 -11.87 -26.04 17.38
C ALA A 41 -10.65 -25.97 16.44
N THR A 42 -10.45 -24.84 15.74
CA THR A 42 -9.29 -24.64 14.86
C THR A 42 -8.02 -24.23 15.61
N LEU A 43 -8.10 -23.75 16.86
CA LEU A 43 -6.93 -23.32 17.63
C LEU A 43 -6.25 -24.40 18.50
N TYR A 44 -6.90 -25.52 18.85
CA TYR A 44 -6.41 -26.40 19.94
C TYR A 44 -6.41 -27.93 19.70
N GLY A 45 -6.46 -28.41 18.45
CA GLY A 45 -6.74 -29.82 18.16
C GLY A 45 -5.59 -30.75 17.76
N VAL A 46 -4.38 -30.68 18.35
CA VAL A 46 -3.29 -31.64 17.98
C VAL A 46 -3.64 -33.09 18.37
N GLU A 47 -4.46 -33.30 19.41
CA GLU A 47 -4.85 -34.62 19.91
C GLU A 47 -6.17 -35.16 19.32
N LEU A 48 -6.89 -34.39 18.50
CA LEU A 48 -8.14 -34.80 17.85
C LEU A 48 -8.03 -34.92 16.31
N LYS A 49 -6.82 -34.90 15.77
CA LYS A 49 -6.50 -34.74 14.32
C LYS A 49 -7.32 -35.59 13.35
N ASP A 50 -7.48 -36.89 13.60
CA ASP A 50 -8.13 -37.80 12.64
C ASP A 50 -9.67 -37.78 12.73
N LYS A 51 -10.23 -37.50 13.92
CA LYS A 51 -11.69 -37.35 14.10
C LYS A 51 -12.18 -35.96 13.71
N LEU A 52 -11.34 -34.94 13.90
CA LEU A 52 -11.75 -33.56 13.61
C LEU A 52 -11.84 -33.31 12.11
N ALA A 53 -10.89 -33.81 11.31
CA ALA A 53 -10.84 -33.57 9.86
C ALA A 53 -12.14 -34.00 9.13
N SER A 54 -12.64 -35.19 9.44
CA SER A 54 -13.91 -35.69 8.88
C SER A 54 -15.11 -34.93 9.44
N SER A 55 -15.09 -34.56 10.72
CA SER A 55 -16.19 -33.79 11.34
C SER A 55 -16.29 -32.33 10.85
N LEU A 56 -15.17 -31.69 10.52
CA LEU A 56 -15.11 -30.30 10.08
C LEU A 56 -15.79 -30.09 8.72
N LEU A 57 -15.70 -31.08 7.84
CA LEU A 57 -16.39 -31.08 6.53
C LEU A 57 -17.89 -31.35 6.63
N VAL A 58 -18.37 -31.86 7.77
CA VAL A 58 -19.79 -32.14 8.06
C VAL A 58 -20.49 -30.92 8.65
N VAL A 59 -19.73 -29.96 9.19
CA VAL A 59 -20.28 -28.71 9.73
C VAL A 59 -20.96 -27.91 8.60
N PRO A 60 -22.16 -27.33 8.83
CA PRO A 60 -22.86 -26.51 7.86
C PRO A 60 -21.98 -25.38 7.26
N LEU A 61 -22.34 -24.88 6.09
CA LEU A 61 -21.54 -23.90 5.34
C LEU A 61 -21.48 -22.52 6.03
N LEU A 62 -22.59 -22.08 6.66
CA LEU A 62 -22.74 -20.70 7.16
C LEU A 62 -21.66 -20.28 8.18
N PRO A 63 -21.36 -21.05 9.24
CA PRO A 63 -20.32 -20.69 10.20
C PRO A 63 -18.94 -20.50 9.56
N TRP A 64 -18.63 -21.26 8.51
CA TRP A 64 -17.37 -21.17 7.79
C TRP A 64 -17.30 -19.93 6.92
N GLN A 65 -18.41 -19.53 6.29
CA GLN A 65 -18.48 -18.29 5.51
C GLN A 65 -18.21 -17.06 6.39
N GLU A 66 -18.75 -17.04 7.63
CA GLU A 66 -18.54 -15.95 8.58
C GLU A 66 -17.09 -15.80 9.04
N VAL A 67 -16.32 -16.89 9.05
CA VAL A 67 -14.91 -16.88 9.47
C VAL A 67 -13.92 -16.95 8.31
N THR A 68 -14.39 -16.74 7.08
CA THR A 68 -13.55 -16.79 5.86
C THR A 68 -12.26 -15.96 5.99
N PRO A 69 -12.28 -14.68 6.45
CA PRO A 69 -11.05 -13.91 6.59
C PRO A 69 -10.02 -14.56 7.52
N GLN A 70 -10.47 -15.19 8.61
CA GLN A 70 -9.61 -15.87 9.57
C GLN A 70 -9.02 -17.16 8.98
N LEU A 71 -9.77 -17.87 8.14
CA LEU A 71 -9.29 -19.06 7.44
C LEU A 71 -8.14 -18.70 6.48
N PHE A 72 -8.31 -17.64 5.67
CA PHE A 72 -7.28 -17.16 4.74
C PHE A 72 -6.02 -16.66 5.45
N ALA A 73 -6.19 -15.87 6.52
CA ALA A 73 -5.05 -15.42 7.33
C ALA A 73 -4.22 -16.60 7.86
N ARG A 74 -4.88 -17.68 8.29
CA ARG A 74 -4.20 -18.89 8.79
C ARG A 74 -3.65 -19.77 7.69
N LEU A 75 -4.32 -19.87 6.54
CA LEU A 75 -3.78 -20.58 5.37
C LEU A 75 -2.42 -20.01 4.98
N SER A 76 -2.29 -18.68 5.07
CA SER A 76 -1.09 -17.93 4.72
C SER A 76 0.03 -18.00 5.77
N SER A 77 -0.29 -17.94 7.06
CA SER A 77 0.72 -17.74 8.12
C SER A 77 1.01 -18.97 8.99
N HIS A 78 0.28 -20.06 8.87
CA HIS A 78 0.40 -21.19 9.80
C HIS A 78 1.64 -22.05 9.51
N PRO A 79 2.49 -22.37 10.52
CA PRO A 79 3.72 -23.13 10.29
C PRO A 79 3.48 -24.59 9.88
N GLU A 80 2.46 -25.24 10.44
CA GLU A 80 2.15 -26.65 10.18
C GLU A 80 1.39 -26.86 8.86
N GLN A 81 1.99 -27.62 7.94
CA GLN A 81 1.42 -27.92 6.61
C GLN A 81 0.13 -28.73 6.68
N LEU A 82 0.01 -29.66 7.64
CA LEU A 82 -1.20 -30.47 7.80
C LEU A 82 -2.43 -29.59 8.09
N ILE A 83 -2.28 -28.58 8.93
CA ILE A 83 -3.36 -27.63 9.26
C ILE A 83 -3.70 -26.80 8.02
N ARG A 84 -2.72 -26.34 7.25
CA ARG A 84 -2.98 -25.64 5.98
C ARG A 84 -3.75 -26.53 4.99
N LYS A 85 -3.43 -27.83 4.91
CA LYS A 85 -4.17 -28.79 4.07
C LYS A 85 -5.62 -29.02 4.52
N GLN A 86 -5.88 -28.99 5.83
CA GLN A 86 -7.26 -29.03 6.33
C GLN A 86 -8.02 -27.74 5.99
N LEU A 87 -7.38 -26.59 6.14
CA LEU A 87 -7.95 -25.30 5.73
C LEU A 87 -8.22 -25.24 4.22
N GLU A 88 -7.30 -25.77 3.41
CA GLU A 88 -7.47 -25.94 1.96
C GLU A 88 -8.75 -26.74 1.65
N GLY A 89 -8.94 -27.88 2.32
CA GLY A 89 -10.14 -28.71 2.14
C GLY A 89 -11.44 -27.98 2.48
N LEU A 90 -11.44 -27.19 3.56
CA LEU A 90 -12.58 -26.35 3.95
C LEU A 90 -12.84 -25.25 2.91
N LEU A 91 -11.80 -24.56 2.45
CA LEU A 91 -11.92 -23.51 1.45
C LEU A 91 -12.36 -24.05 0.09
N ILE A 92 -11.91 -25.24 -0.32
CA ILE A 92 -12.39 -25.92 -1.53
C ILE A 92 -13.88 -26.30 -1.39
N MET A 93 -14.28 -26.78 -0.22
CA MET A 93 -15.69 -27.07 0.05
C MET A 93 -16.55 -25.81 -0.03
N LEU A 94 -16.08 -24.68 0.51
CA LEU A 94 -16.75 -23.39 0.36
C LEU A 94 -16.73 -22.88 -1.08
N ALA A 95 -15.64 -23.05 -1.81
CA ALA A 95 -15.54 -22.66 -3.22
C ALA A 95 -16.58 -23.39 -4.07
N LYS A 96 -16.83 -24.67 -3.80
CA LYS A 96 -17.83 -25.50 -4.51
C LYS A 96 -19.28 -25.13 -4.17
N ASN A 97 -19.56 -24.76 -2.92
CA ASN A 97 -20.93 -24.57 -2.45
C ASN A 97 -21.35 -23.10 -2.35
N SER A 98 -20.40 -22.17 -2.17
CA SER A 98 -20.62 -20.73 -2.10
C SER A 98 -19.43 -19.95 -2.70
N PRO A 99 -19.24 -20.04 -4.03
CA PRO A 99 -18.07 -19.46 -4.69
C PRO A 99 -17.93 -17.95 -4.47
N CYS A 100 -19.04 -17.20 -4.43
CA CYS A 100 -19.01 -15.75 -4.23
C CYS A 100 -18.37 -15.32 -2.90
N SER A 101 -18.37 -16.19 -1.88
CA SER A 101 -17.74 -15.91 -0.58
C SER A 101 -16.22 -16.06 -0.60
N ILE A 102 -15.69 -16.80 -1.58
CA ILE A 102 -14.29 -17.24 -1.63
C ILE A 102 -13.51 -16.58 -2.76
N VAL A 103 -14.14 -16.30 -3.90
CA VAL A 103 -13.46 -15.77 -5.10
C VAL A 103 -12.71 -14.47 -4.81
N TYR A 104 -13.35 -13.48 -4.17
CA TYR A 104 -12.69 -12.21 -3.87
C TYR A 104 -11.51 -12.36 -2.90
N PRO A 105 -11.66 -13.00 -1.71
CA PRO A 105 -10.53 -13.26 -0.81
C PRO A 105 -9.38 -14.02 -1.48
N THR A 106 -9.67 -15.05 -2.28
CA THR A 106 -8.63 -15.81 -3.00
C THR A 106 -7.85 -14.93 -3.96
N LEU A 107 -8.54 -14.11 -4.77
CA LEU A 107 -7.87 -13.25 -5.74
C LEU A 107 -7.06 -12.14 -5.07
N VAL A 108 -7.57 -11.56 -3.99
CA VAL A 108 -6.84 -10.55 -3.20
C VAL A 108 -5.59 -11.15 -2.59
N ASP A 109 -5.68 -12.30 -1.93
CA ASP A 109 -4.52 -12.95 -1.30
C ASP A 109 -3.48 -13.36 -2.35
N VAL A 110 -3.89 -13.88 -3.51
CA VAL A 110 -2.96 -14.22 -4.60
C VAL A 110 -2.23 -12.99 -5.14
N ASN A 111 -2.91 -11.85 -5.25
CA ASN A 111 -2.31 -10.61 -5.74
C ASN A 111 -1.44 -9.90 -4.68
N ALA A 112 -1.59 -10.22 -3.40
CA ALA A 112 -0.85 -9.59 -2.31
C ALA A 112 0.58 -10.11 -2.15
N TYR A 113 0.89 -11.31 -2.64
CA TYR A 113 2.23 -11.88 -2.57
C TYR A 113 3.11 -11.39 -3.73
N GLU A 114 4.21 -10.71 -3.41
CA GLU A 114 5.28 -10.43 -4.37
C GLU A 114 6.09 -11.70 -4.72
N GLU A 115 6.04 -12.73 -3.86
CA GLU A 115 6.62 -14.08 -4.06
C GLU A 115 5.58 -15.11 -4.54
N LYS A 116 5.99 -16.37 -4.74
CA LYS A 116 5.08 -17.45 -5.13
C LYS A 116 4.07 -17.74 -3.99
N PRO A 117 2.75 -17.59 -4.22
CA PRO A 117 1.74 -17.91 -3.21
C PRO A 117 1.85 -19.37 -2.72
N SER A 118 1.30 -19.67 -1.54
CA SER A 118 1.27 -21.04 -1.02
C SER A 118 0.61 -22.02 -2.00
N GLU A 119 1.03 -23.29 -1.98
CA GLU A 119 0.48 -24.32 -2.86
C GLU A 119 -1.01 -24.51 -2.61
N GLU A 120 -1.43 -24.43 -1.35
CA GLU A 120 -2.82 -24.57 -0.93
C GLU A 120 -3.71 -23.46 -1.52
N LEU A 121 -3.22 -22.21 -1.55
CA LEU A 121 -3.95 -21.08 -2.14
C LEU A 121 -4.09 -21.25 -3.67
N HIS A 122 -3.05 -21.74 -4.34
CA HIS A 122 -3.12 -22.05 -5.77
C HIS A 122 -4.16 -23.14 -6.07
N HIS A 123 -4.28 -24.16 -5.23
CA HIS A 123 -5.29 -25.20 -5.41
C HIS A 123 -6.71 -24.66 -5.28
N VAL A 124 -6.96 -23.78 -4.29
CA VAL A 124 -8.26 -23.11 -4.14
C VAL A 124 -8.58 -22.27 -5.38
N LEU A 125 -7.63 -21.49 -5.89
CA LEU A 125 -7.81 -20.72 -7.13
C LEU A 125 -8.02 -21.62 -8.35
N GLY A 126 -7.30 -22.73 -8.44
CA GLY A 126 -7.46 -23.74 -9.50
C GLY A 126 -8.89 -24.30 -9.52
N CYS A 127 -9.39 -24.71 -8.36
CA CYS A 127 -10.77 -25.18 -8.20
C CYS A 127 -11.81 -24.14 -8.65
N LEU A 128 -11.60 -22.86 -8.29
CA LEU A 128 -12.48 -21.77 -8.71
C LEU A 128 -12.43 -21.52 -10.22
N ARG A 129 -11.24 -21.58 -10.83
CA ARG A 129 -11.06 -21.41 -12.29
C ARG A 129 -11.69 -22.54 -13.08
N GLU A 130 -11.62 -23.77 -12.58
CA GLU A 130 -12.23 -24.94 -13.20
C GLU A 130 -13.77 -24.89 -13.13
N LEU A 131 -14.33 -24.55 -11.96
CA LEU A 131 -15.77 -24.60 -11.73
C LEU A 131 -16.50 -23.31 -12.15
N TYR A 132 -15.87 -22.15 -11.99
CA TYR A 132 -16.49 -20.83 -12.18
C TYR A 132 -15.58 -19.84 -12.93
N PRO A 133 -15.08 -20.17 -14.13
CA PRO A 133 -14.10 -19.34 -14.85
C PRO A 133 -14.57 -17.91 -15.11
N ARG A 134 -15.85 -17.73 -15.47
CA ARG A 134 -16.43 -16.39 -15.72
C ARG A 134 -16.47 -15.54 -14.45
N LEU A 135 -16.91 -16.11 -13.33
CA LEU A 135 -16.96 -15.40 -12.05
C LEU A 135 -15.56 -14.93 -11.63
N VAL A 136 -14.56 -15.79 -11.79
CA VAL A 136 -13.15 -15.42 -11.51
C VAL A 136 -12.70 -14.27 -12.41
N GLN A 137 -13.02 -14.33 -13.71
CA GLN A 137 -12.67 -13.28 -14.65
C GLN A 137 -13.35 -11.95 -14.32
N ASP A 138 -14.65 -11.97 -14.02
CA ASP A 138 -15.44 -10.78 -13.70
C ASP A 138 -14.95 -10.11 -12.41
N VAL A 139 -14.68 -10.90 -11.36
CA VAL A 139 -14.15 -10.37 -10.09
C VAL A 139 -12.72 -9.86 -10.24
N GLN A 140 -11.87 -10.53 -11.04
CA GLN A 140 -10.53 -10.03 -11.33
C GLN A 140 -10.58 -8.69 -12.08
N LEU A 141 -11.46 -8.56 -13.08
CA LEU A 141 -11.68 -7.30 -13.78
C LEU A 141 -12.15 -6.22 -12.81
N MET A 142 -13.14 -6.53 -11.96
CA MET A 142 -13.63 -5.61 -10.94
C MET A 142 -12.52 -5.12 -10.00
N ILE A 143 -11.67 -6.03 -9.49
CA ILE A 143 -10.55 -5.68 -8.62
C ILE A 143 -9.59 -4.72 -9.33
N ASN A 144 -9.25 -5.00 -10.59
CA ASN A 144 -8.34 -4.17 -11.37
C ASN A 144 -8.92 -2.78 -11.64
N GLU A 145 -10.17 -2.71 -12.11
CA GLU A 145 -10.83 -1.43 -12.41
C GLU A 145 -11.05 -0.59 -11.15
N LEU A 146 -11.43 -1.23 -10.03
CA LEU A 146 -11.56 -0.53 -8.75
C LEU A 146 -10.20 -0.02 -8.28
N GLY A 147 -9.13 -0.79 -8.43
CA GLY A 147 -7.76 -0.34 -8.16
C GLY A 147 -7.38 0.89 -8.99
N ASN A 148 -7.69 0.87 -10.29
CA ASN A 148 -7.41 1.97 -11.21
C ASN A 148 -8.15 3.28 -10.86
N VAL A 149 -9.37 3.19 -10.32
CA VAL A 149 -10.17 4.36 -9.92
C VAL A 149 -9.80 4.87 -8.52
N THR A 150 -9.31 4.01 -7.63
CA THR A 150 -9.08 4.35 -6.21
C THR A 150 -7.64 4.73 -5.89
N VAL A 151 -6.67 4.43 -6.77
CA VAL A 151 -5.26 4.74 -6.54
C VAL A 151 -4.75 5.64 -7.66
N LEU A 152 -5.02 6.94 -7.54
CA LEU A 152 -4.61 7.91 -8.54
C LEU A 152 -3.12 8.28 -8.37
N TRP A 153 -2.44 8.54 -9.49
CA TRP A 153 -1.01 8.89 -9.45
C TRP A 153 -0.75 10.19 -8.70
N GLU A 154 -1.61 11.19 -8.85
CA GLU A 154 -1.52 12.44 -8.08
C GLU A 154 -1.69 12.24 -6.57
N GLU A 155 -2.54 11.30 -6.15
CA GLU A 155 -2.74 10.99 -4.73
C GLU A 155 -1.52 10.27 -4.16
N LEU A 156 -0.92 9.34 -4.93
CA LEU A 156 0.35 8.71 -4.57
C LEU A 156 1.47 9.74 -4.42
N TRP A 157 1.51 10.74 -5.31
CA TRP A 157 2.46 11.85 -5.21
C TRP A 157 2.19 12.72 -4.00
N LEU A 158 0.94 13.11 -3.76
CA LEU A 158 0.55 13.93 -2.63
C LEU A 158 0.92 13.24 -1.30
N GLY A 159 0.56 11.97 -1.13
CA GLY A 159 0.91 11.19 0.06
C GLY A 159 2.42 11.08 0.26
N THR A 160 3.17 10.76 -0.80
CA THR A 160 4.64 10.68 -0.73
C THR A 160 5.26 12.03 -0.34
N LEU A 161 4.76 13.14 -0.88
CA LEU A 161 5.25 14.47 -0.55
C LEU A 161 4.92 14.88 0.89
N GLN A 162 3.72 14.53 1.38
CA GLN A 162 3.31 14.77 2.76
C GLN A 162 4.18 13.99 3.76
N ASP A 163 4.41 12.70 3.50
CA ASP A 163 5.24 11.84 4.35
C ASP A 163 6.69 12.36 4.42
N LEU A 164 7.23 12.82 3.30
CA LEU A 164 8.59 13.35 3.23
C LEU A 164 8.68 14.77 3.84
N HIS A 165 7.60 15.54 3.86
CA HIS A 165 7.63 16.96 4.22
C HIS A 165 8.23 17.21 5.61
N THR A 166 7.74 16.49 6.63
CA THR A 166 8.19 16.67 8.02
C THR A 166 9.68 16.36 8.18
N ASP A 167 10.16 15.29 7.55
CA ASP A 167 11.57 14.90 7.60
C ASP A 167 12.46 15.85 6.80
N VAL A 168 12.02 16.29 5.62
CA VAL A 168 12.69 17.32 4.81
C VAL A 168 12.86 18.60 5.62
N MET A 169 11.81 19.09 6.28
CA MET A 169 11.85 20.32 7.08
C MET A 169 12.84 20.21 8.24
N ARG A 170 12.83 19.08 8.96
CA ARG A 170 13.81 18.78 10.02
C ARG A 170 15.23 18.79 9.49
N ARG A 171 15.49 18.08 8.38
CA ARG A 171 16.81 18.03 7.72
C ARG A 171 17.26 19.43 7.27
N ILE A 172 16.37 20.25 6.71
CA ILE A 172 16.69 21.63 6.31
C ILE A 172 17.12 22.47 7.53
N ASN A 173 16.44 22.35 8.67
CA ASN A 173 16.80 23.11 9.87
C ASN A 173 18.20 22.76 10.36
N VAL A 174 18.54 21.47 10.44
CA VAL A 174 19.89 21.01 10.80
C VAL A 174 20.94 21.54 9.82
N LEU A 175 20.66 21.55 8.52
CA LEU A 175 21.59 22.11 7.53
C LEU A 175 21.79 23.62 7.68
N LYS A 176 20.74 24.36 8.03
CA LYS A 176 20.83 25.80 8.25
C LYS A 176 21.71 26.12 9.46
N GLU A 177 21.52 25.42 10.56
CA GLU A 177 22.34 25.55 11.78
C GLU A 177 23.81 25.22 11.49
N GLU A 178 24.07 24.11 10.81
CA GLU A 178 25.41 23.70 10.43
C GLU A 178 26.07 24.67 9.43
N ALA A 179 25.31 25.20 8.47
CA ALA A 179 25.83 26.21 7.53
C ALA A 179 26.21 27.51 8.26
N ALA A 180 25.42 27.94 9.25
CA ALA A 180 25.73 29.09 10.09
C ALA A 180 26.99 28.86 10.94
N ARG A 181 27.16 27.65 11.49
CA ARG A 181 28.35 27.25 12.24
C ARG A 181 29.61 27.25 11.35
N ILE A 182 29.51 26.69 10.14
CA ILE A 182 30.61 26.66 9.15
C ILE A 182 30.97 28.07 8.67
N ALA A 183 29.99 28.96 8.52
CA ALA A 183 30.24 30.34 8.11
C ALA A 183 31.17 31.08 9.09
N LYS A 184 31.00 30.86 10.39
CA LYS A 184 31.81 31.46 11.47
C LYS A 184 33.24 30.90 11.58
N ASN A 185 33.55 29.79 10.91
CA ASN A 185 34.87 29.18 10.99
C ASN A 185 35.89 29.99 10.15
N ALA A 186 36.88 30.61 10.78
CA ALA A 186 37.92 31.40 10.12
C ALA A 186 38.98 30.56 9.40
N ALA A 187 39.14 29.27 9.76
CA ALA A 187 40.17 28.39 9.19
C ALA A 187 39.84 27.89 7.78
N LEU A 188 38.59 28.01 7.34
CA LEU A 188 38.12 27.51 6.05
C LEU A 188 37.95 28.64 5.04
N SER A 189 38.46 28.44 3.83
CA SER A 189 38.18 29.34 2.71
C SER A 189 36.70 29.29 2.32
N HIS A 190 36.23 30.34 1.65
CA HIS A 190 34.86 30.41 1.17
C HIS A 190 34.50 29.25 0.21
N ASN A 191 35.45 28.80 -0.61
CA ASN A 191 35.23 27.67 -1.51
C ASN A 191 35.08 26.34 -0.76
N GLU A 192 35.90 26.11 0.28
CA GLU A 192 35.82 24.92 1.12
C GLU A 192 34.50 24.86 1.90
N LYS A 193 34.06 26.01 2.45
CA LYS A 193 32.75 26.12 3.12
C LYS A 193 31.60 25.71 2.20
N ARG A 194 31.60 26.18 0.94
CA ARG A 194 30.59 25.78 -0.06
C ARG A 194 30.64 24.29 -0.37
N ARG A 195 31.84 23.72 -0.54
CA ARG A 195 32.03 22.30 -0.84
C ARG A 195 31.52 21.41 0.31
N ILE A 196 31.86 21.75 1.55
CA ILE A 196 31.38 21.04 2.75
C ILE A 196 29.85 21.10 2.84
N ASN A 197 29.26 22.28 2.71
CA ASN A 197 27.81 22.45 2.77
C ASN A 197 27.09 21.67 1.67
N SER A 198 27.63 21.69 0.43
CA SER A 198 27.06 20.96 -0.69
C SER A 198 27.16 19.44 -0.51
N ALA A 199 28.31 18.94 -0.05
CA ALA A 199 28.51 17.51 0.20
C ALA A 199 27.57 17.01 1.31
N ARG A 200 27.43 17.79 2.40
CA ARG A 200 26.53 17.45 3.50
C ARG A 200 25.06 17.48 3.09
N TYR A 201 24.65 18.49 2.31
CA TYR A 201 23.30 18.52 1.73
C TYR A 201 23.03 17.27 0.89
N SER A 202 23.94 16.95 -0.04
CA SER A 202 23.82 15.79 -0.92
C SER A 202 23.69 14.49 -0.13
N ALA A 203 24.56 14.27 0.86
CA ALA A 203 24.53 13.08 1.69
C ALA A 203 23.25 12.98 2.51
N MET A 204 22.79 14.09 3.11
CA MET A 204 21.62 14.06 3.97
C MET A 204 20.31 14.04 3.20
N MET A 205 20.23 14.58 1.98
CA MET A 205 19.02 14.53 1.16
C MET A 205 18.94 13.30 0.26
N ALA A 206 20.00 12.50 0.15
CA ALA A 206 20.03 11.30 -0.70
C ALA A 206 18.84 10.33 -0.48
N PRO A 207 18.41 10.01 0.76
CA PRO A 207 17.24 9.15 0.96
C PRO A 207 15.93 9.72 0.38
N ILE A 208 15.77 11.04 0.43
CA ILE A 208 14.60 11.74 -0.11
C ILE A 208 14.64 11.74 -1.64
N ASP A 209 15.81 12.00 -2.24
CA ASP A 209 16.01 11.92 -3.69
C ASP A 209 15.69 10.51 -4.22
N VAL A 210 16.11 9.46 -3.51
CA VAL A 210 15.79 8.06 -3.86
C VAL A 210 14.27 7.82 -3.78
N ALA A 211 13.60 8.27 -2.72
CA ALA A 211 12.15 8.12 -2.59
C ALA A 211 11.38 8.81 -3.73
N LEU A 212 11.74 10.05 -4.06
CA LEU A 212 11.12 10.81 -5.15
C LEU A 212 11.37 10.16 -6.53
N LYS A 213 12.58 9.65 -6.77
CA LYS A 213 12.90 8.92 -8.00
C LYS A 213 12.14 7.61 -8.11
N ARG A 214 12.00 6.86 -7.02
CA ARG A 214 11.19 5.64 -6.98
C ARG A 214 9.74 5.97 -7.33
N ARG A 215 9.18 7.03 -6.75
CA ARG A 215 7.82 7.49 -7.07
C ARG A 215 7.69 7.88 -8.54
N LEU A 216 8.62 8.67 -9.07
CA LEU A 216 8.64 9.05 -10.48
C LEU A 216 8.73 7.84 -11.41
N ALA A 217 9.55 6.84 -11.09
CA ALA A 217 9.62 5.62 -11.87
C ALA A 217 8.27 4.89 -11.90
N SER A 218 7.59 4.77 -10.74
CA SER A 218 6.28 4.12 -10.66
C SER A 218 5.20 4.81 -11.49
N THR A 219 5.20 6.14 -11.55
CA THR A 219 4.22 6.93 -12.33
C THR A 219 4.71 7.28 -13.73
N SER A 220 5.84 6.72 -14.18
CA SER A 220 6.36 6.87 -15.56
C SER A 220 6.18 5.60 -16.39
N ARG A 221 5.52 4.57 -15.84
CA ARG A 221 5.15 3.33 -16.53
C ARG A 221 4.21 3.62 -17.71
N LYS A 222 4.03 2.67 -18.63
CA LYS A 222 3.05 2.83 -19.71
C LYS A 222 1.66 3.07 -19.08
N PRO A 223 0.95 4.15 -19.44
CA PRO A 223 -0.39 4.39 -18.94
C PRO A 223 -1.37 3.28 -19.33
N GLU A 224 -2.18 2.84 -18.37
CA GLU A 224 -3.26 1.86 -18.52
C GLU A 224 -4.62 2.58 -18.62
N THR A 225 -4.74 3.78 -18.08
CA THR A 225 -5.96 4.59 -18.11
C THR A 225 -5.77 5.93 -18.83
N PRO A 226 -6.84 6.55 -19.38
CA PRO A 226 -6.78 7.90 -19.94
C PRO A 226 -6.29 8.95 -18.92
N HIS A 227 -6.64 8.76 -17.64
CA HIS A 227 -6.24 9.67 -16.57
C HIS A 227 -4.74 9.60 -16.27
N GLU A 228 -4.17 8.39 -16.27
CA GLU A 228 -2.73 8.19 -16.15
C GLU A 228 -1.97 8.84 -17.33
N ALA A 229 -2.51 8.75 -18.55
CA ALA A 229 -1.91 9.37 -19.73
C ALA A 229 -1.90 10.90 -19.60
N TRP A 230 -3.02 11.49 -19.18
CA TRP A 230 -3.12 12.92 -18.89
C TRP A 230 -2.13 13.36 -17.79
N PHE A 231 -2.04 12.61 -16.69
CA PHE A 231 -1.10 12.93 -15.60
C PHE A 231 0.36 12.99 -16.10
N GLN A 232 0.74 12.03 -16.96
CA GLN A 232 2.09 12.01 -17.53
C GLN A 232 2.35 13.18 -18.46
N GLU A 233 1.39 13.54 -19.30
CA GLU A 233 1.52 14.69 -20.19
C GLU A 233 1.68 16.00 -19.40
N GLU A 234 0.87 16.17 -18.36
CA GLU A 234 0.84 17.41 -17.57
C GLU A 234 2.05 17.54 -16.63
N TYR A 235 2.38 16.49 -15.85
CA TYR A 235 3.26 16.63 -14.70
C TYR A 235 4.64 15.98 -14.84
N LYS A 236 4.85 15.03 -15.76
CA LYS A 236 6.08 14.19 -15.79
C LYS A 236 7.35 15.02 -15.91
N ASP A 237 7.39 15.99 -16.79
CA ASP A 237 8.58 16.81 -17.02
C ASP A 237 8.78 17.85 -15.92
N GLN A 238 7.69 18.38 -15.34
CA GLN A 238 7.75 19.25 -14.17
C GLN A 238 8.34 18.51 -12.97
N LEU A 239 7.90 17.27 -12.71
CA LEU A 239 8.38 16.43 -11.62
C LEU A 239 9.85 16.04 -11.82
N LYS A 240 10.24 15.65 -13.04
CA LYS A 240 11.65 15.41 -13.39
C LYS A 240 12.52 16.63 -13.11
N SER A 241 12.10 17.79 -13.59
CA SER A 241 12.82 19.05 -13.40
C SER A 241 12.93 19.42 -11.91
N ALA A 242 11.84 19.26 -11.15
CA ALA A 242 11.80 19.51 -9.71
C ALA A 242 12.76 18.60 -8.94
N ILE A 243 12.83 17.30 -9.25
CA ILE A 243 13.76 16.36 -8.61
C ILE A 243 15.21 16.72 -8.92
N VAL A 244 15.52 17.05 -10.17
CA VAL A 244 16.87 17.50 -10.57
C VAL A 244 17.24 18.79 -9.84
N SER A 245 16.30 19.74 -9.75
CA SER A 245 16.49 20.98 -9.00
C SER A 245 16.71 20.71 -7.51
N PHE A 246 15.93 19.82 -6.90
CA PHE A 246 16.06 19.41 -5.50
C PHE A 246 17.44 18.84 -5.21
N LYS A 247 17.96 17.94 -6.05
CA LYS A 247 19.31 17.37 -5.91
C LYS A 247 20.39 18.46 -5.98
N ASN A 248 20.20 19.45 -6.85
CA ASN A 248 21.18 20.51 -7.10
C ASN A 248 20.98 21.76 -6.24
N SER A 249 19.95 21.79 -5.40
CA SER A 249 19.62 22.91 -4.51
C SER A 249 20.57 22.95 -3.32
N SER A 250 21.81 23.37 -3.57
CA SER A 250 22.71 23.73 -2.49
C SER A 250 22.15 24.98 -1.80
N ILE A 251 21.99 24.92 -0.48
CA ILE A 251 21.64 26.08 0.38
C ILE A 251 22.57 27.28 0.09
N CYS A 252 23.80 27.04 -0.37
CA CYS A 252 24.75 28.05 -0.83
C CYS A 252 24.33 28.86 -2.07
N ARG A 253 23.36 28.44 -2.89
CA ARG A 253 22.88 29.25 -4.04
C ARG A 253 21.98 30.41 -3.62
N LYS A 254 21.34 30.36 -2.45
CA LYS A 254 20.41 31.43 -2.01
C LYS A 254 21.10 32.56 -1.24
N ASN A 255 22.14 32.28 -0.46
CA ASN A 255 22.85 33.35 0.27
C ASN A 255 23.49 34.41 -0.65
N ASN A 256 23.74 34.11 -1.93
CA ASN A 256 24.26 35.09 -2.89
C ASN A 256 23.16 35.92 -3.61
N ARG A 257 21.89 35.54 -3.47
CA ARG A 257 20.74 36.32 -3.98
C ARG A 257 20.13 37.21 -2.91
N ASP A 258 20.05 36.72 -1.67
CA ASP A 258 19.47 37.50 -0.57
C ASP A 258 20.41 38.64 -0.10
N SER A 259 21.73 38.51 -0.31
CA SER A 259 22.69 39.59 0.00
C SER A 259 22.68 40.75 -1.00
N ASN A 260 22.24 40.52 -2.25
CA ASN A 260 22.16 41.57 -3.27
C ASN A 260 20.83 42.35 -3.23
N ASN A 261 19.78 41.79 -2.64
CA ASN A 261 18.48 42.47 -2.49
C ASN A 261 18.35 43.28 -1.19
N ILE A 262 19.29 43.15 -0.24
CA ILE A 262 19.29 43.95 1.01
C ILE A 262 20.12 45.24 0.84
N LEU A 263 20.92 45.39 -0.24
CA LEU A 263 21.72 46.58 -0.52
C LEU A 263 21.14 47.52 -1.59
N GLN A 264 19.89 47.31 -2.04
CA GLN A 264 19.19 48.25 -2.93
C GLN A 264 17.95 48.90 -2.30
N HIS A 265 17.67 48.63 -1.03
CA HIS A 265 16.71 49.39 -0.23
C HIS A 265 17.33 49.77 1.12
N GLN A 266 18.34 50.65 1.05
CA GLN A 266 18.69 51.55 2.13
C GLN A 266 19.25 52.84 1.53
#